data_AF-A0A848YSM2-F1
#
_entry.id   AF-A0A848YSM2-F1
#
_cell.length_a   1.000
_cell.length_b   1.000
_cell.length_c   1.000
_cell.angle_alpha   90.00
_cell.angle_beta   90.00
_cell.angle_gamma   90.00
#
_symmetry.space_group_name_H-M   'P 1'
#
loop_
_entity.id
_entity.type
_entity.pdbx_description
1 polymer ?
#
loop_
_entity_poly.entity_id
_entity_poly.type
_entity_poly.pdbx_seq_one_letter_code
_entity_poly.pdbx_strand_id
1 'polypeptide(L)' 'MKFKTLKQCEKEHLLSVLEKTSWDIDKTAHLLKIPMDQVLLKIKEFGLNHKPRG' A
#
# COMPACT_ATOMS: atom_id res chain seq x y z
N MET A 1 24.26 5.02 -9.40
CA MET A 1 23.32 4.19 -8.60
C MET A 1 22.08 5.02 -8.31
N LYS A 2 20.87 4.56 -8.67
CA LYS A 2 19.63 5.27 -8.32
C LYS A 2 19.27 4.89 -6.89
N PHE A 3 19.52 5.78 -5.93
CA PHE A 3 19.05 5.59 -4.55
C PHE A 3 17.53 5.68 -4.55
N LYS A 4 16.85 4.57 -4.25
CA LYS A 4 15.42 4.63 -3.91
C LYS A 4 15.30 5.30 -2.55
N THR A 5 14.41 6.28 -2.44
CA THR A 5 14.10 6.88 -1.14
C THR A 5 13.35 5.85 -0.30
N LEU A 6 13.45 5.96 1.03
CA LEU A 6 12.68 5.10 1.94
C LEU A 6 11.18 5.14 1.63
N LYS A 7 10.65 6.33 1.27
CA LYS A 7 9.28 6.51 0.80
C LYS A 7 8.94 5.70 -0.45
N GLN A 8 9.87 5.58 -1.40
CA GLN A 8 9.66 4.80 -2.62
C GLN A 8 9.56 3.31 -2.30
N CYS A 9 10.47 2.79 -1.45
CA CYS A 9 10.45 1.40 -1.02
C CYS A 9 9.17 1.08 -0.23
N GLU A 10 8.74 1.99 0.64
CA GLU A 10 7.51 1.84 1.42
C GLU A 10 6.28 1.80 0.53
N LYS A 11 6.18 2.71 -0.46
CA LYS A 11 5.09 2.72 -1.45
C LYS A 11 5.04 1.41 -2.25
N GLU A 12 6.18 0.94 -2.74
CA GLU A 12 6.27 -0.33 -3.49
C GLU A 12 5.88 -1.53 -2.63
N HIS A 13 6.30 -1.56 -1.37
CA HIS A 13 5.94 -2.62 -0.44
C HIS A 13 4.42 -2.63 -0.16
N LEU A 14 3.84 -1.46 0.17
CA LEU A 14 2.41 -1.32 0.40
C LEU A 14 1.60 -1.75 -0.83
N LEU A 15 1.98 -1.30 -2.03
CA LEU A 15 1.32 -1.68 -3.27
C LEU A 15 1.41 -3.19 -3.51
N SER A 16 2.57 -3.81 -3.28
CA SER A 16 2.74 -5.26 -3.46
C SER A 16 1.85 -6.06 -2.51
N VAL A 17 1.67 -5.62 -1.26
CA VAL A 17 0.76 -6.28 -0.31
C VAL A 17 -0.70 -6.07 -0.70
N LEU A 18 -1.07 -4.87 -1.14
CA LEU A 18 -2.42 -4.58 -1.65
C LEU A 18 -2.75 -5.45 -2.87
N GLU A 19 -1.85 -5.57 -3.84
CA GLU A 19 -2.08 -6.43 -5.00
C GLU A 19 -2.21 -7.92 -4.62
N LYS A 20 -1.37 -8.41 -3.70
CA LYS A 20 -1.43 -9.80 -3.20
C LYS A 20 -2.72 -10.12 -2.45
N THR A 21 -3.30 -9.13 -1.78
CA THR A 21 -4.55 -9.27 -1.04
C THR A 21 -5.78 -8.92 -1.87
N SER A 22 -5.61 -8.65 -3.17
CA SER A 22 -6.69 -8.16 -4.04
C SER A 22 -7.35 -6.89 -3.49
N TRP A 23 -6.53 -5.98 -2.94
CA TRP A 23 -6.90 -4.73 -2.32
C TRP A 23 -7.82 -4.86 -1.09
N ASP A 24 -7.78 -6.02 -0.44
CA ASP A 24 -8.44 -6.23 0.85
C ASP A 24 -7.68 -5.48 1.96
N ILE A 25 -8.27 -4.38 2.42
CA ILE A 25 -7.68 -3.48 3.41
C ILE A 25 -7.49 -4.18 4.76
N ASP A 26 -8.42 -5.06 5.14
CA ASP A 26 -8.37 -5.78 6.40
C ASP A 26 -7.20 -6.79 6.39
N LYS A 27 -7.11 -7.60 5.33
CA LYS A 27 -5.96 -8.50 5.15
C LYS A 27 -4.64 -7.76 5.05
N THR A 28 -4.63 -6.61 4.37
CA THR A 28 -3.43 -5.76 4.26
C THR A 28 -3.00 -5.22 5.62
N ALA A 29 -3.94 -4.74 6.42
CA ALA A 29 -3.70 -4.28 7.80
C ALA A 29 -3.14 -5.41 8.67
N HIS A 30 -3.73 -6.60 8.59
CA HIS A 30 -3.25 -7.80 9.28
C HIS A 30 -1.83 -8.21 8.86
N LEU A 31 -1.52 -8.18 7.56
CA LEU A 31 -0.19 -8.55 7.05
C LEU A 31 0.89 -7.51 7.39
N LEU A 32 0.56 -6.23 7.26
CA LEU A 32 1.47 -5.14 7.60
C LEU A 32 1.55 -4.87 9.11
N LYS A 33 0.68 -5.51 9.90
CA LYS A 33 0.53 -5.31 11.36
C LYS A 33 0.34 -3.84 11.74
N ILE A 34 -0.44 -3.13 10.94
CA ILE A 34 -0.82 -1.73 11.20
C ILE A 34 -2.35 -1.61 11.19
N PRO A 35 -2.93 -0.63 11.89
CA PRO A 35 -4.37 -0.38 11.84
C PRO A 35 -4.87 -0.11 10.42
N MET A 36 -6.11 -0.49 10.11
CA MET A 36 -6.74 -0.22 8.81
C MET A 36 -6.72 1.28 8.45
N ASP A 37 -6.93 2.15 9.43
CA ASP A 37 -6.88 3.60 9.22
C ASP A 37 -5.51 4.08 8.73
N GLN A 38 -4.44 3.45 9.21
CA GLN A 38 -3.06 3.73 8.76
C GLN A 38 -2.83 3.22 7.34
N VAL A 39 -3.39 2.07 6.98
CA VAL A 39 -3.35 1.56 5.59
C VAL A 39 -4.04 2.55 4.65
N LEU A 40 -5.25 2.99 5.00
CA LEU A 40 -6.02 3.95 4.21
C LEU A 40 -5.32 5.32 4.09
N LEU A 41 -4.71 5.79 5.18
CA LEU A 41 -3.94 7.02 5.18
C LEU A 41 -2.72 6.92 4.25
N LYS A 42 -1.93 5.84 4.35
CA LYS A 42 -0.78 5.60 3.46
C LYS A 42 -1.21 5.45 2.00
N ILE A 43 -2.32 4.78 1.73
CA ILE A 43 -2.89 4.66 0.39
C ILE A 43 -3.16 6.06 -0.20
N LYS A 44 -3.80 6.95 0.57
CA LYS A 44 -4.05 8.33 0.15
C LYS A 44 -2.75 9.13 -0.01
N GLU A 45 -1.83 9.05 0.95
CA GLU A 45 -0.54 9.74 0.91
C GLU A 45 0.29 9.36 -0.31
N PHE A 46 0.29 8.08 -0.69
CA PHE A 46 1.02 7.60 -1.85
C PHE A 46 0.25 7.69 -3.17
N GLY A 47 -1.01 8.14 -3.13
CA GLY A 47 -1.90 8.25 -4.29
C GLY A 47 -2.24 6.89 -4.92
N LEU A 48 -2.27 5.82 -4.12
CA LEU A 48 -2.57 4.46 -4.57
C LEU A 48 -4.09 4.27 -4.69
N ASN A 49 -4.72 4.86 -5.70
CA ASN A 49 -6.15 4.60 -5.92
C ASN A 49 -6.34 3.28 -6.67
N HIS A 50 -7.19 2.40 -6.13
CA HIS A 50 -7.74 1.28 -6.90
C HIS A 50 -8.62 1.86 -8.01
N LYS A 51 -8.04 2.20 -9.16
CA LYS A 51 -8.84 2.40 -10.37
C LYS A 51 -9.12 0.99 -10.91
N PRO A 52 -10.34 0.43 -10.80
CA PRO A 52 -10.66 -0.71 -11.64
C PRO A 52 -10.40 -0.23 -13.07
N ARG A 53 -9.49 -0.90 -13.78
CA ARG A 53 -9.41 -0.76 -15.23
C ARG A 53 -10.75 -1.30 -15.73
N GLY A 54 -11.70 -0.39 -15.95
CA GLY A 54 -12.82 -0.63 -16.85
C GLY A 54 -12.32 -0.80 -18.27
#